data_AF-A0A967VLY6-F1
#
_entry.id   AF-A0A967VLY6-F1
#
_cell.length_a   1.000
_cell.length_b   1.000
_cell.length_c   1.000
_cell.angle_alpha   90.00
_cell.angle_beta   90.00
_cell.angle_gamma   90.00
#
_symmetry.space_group_name_H-M   'P 1'
#
loop_
_entity.id
_entity.type
_entity.pdbx_description
1 polymer ?
#
loop_
_entity_poly.entity_id
_entity_poly.type
_entity_poly.pdbx_seq_one_letter_code
_entity_poly.pdbx_strand_id
1 'polypeptide(L)' 'MRRSMCKSKIHRATVTDANLAYEGSITLDPVLMEAADILEYEKVHVVNIA' A
#
# COMPACT_ATOMS: atom_id res chain seq x y z
N MET A 1 -1.06 17.56 22.34
CA MET A 1 -0.91 17.58 20.87
C MET A 1 -0.61 16.17 20.39
N ARG A 2 -1.31 15.67 19.36
CA ARG A 2 -1.07 14.35 18.74
C ARG A 2 -0.58 14.57 17.30
N ARG A 3 0.50 13.90 16.90
CA ARG A 3 1.08 13.97 15.55
C ARG A 3 0.74 12.70 14.78
N SER A 4 0.48 12.82 13.48
CA SER A 4 0.37 11.69 12.56
C SER A 4 1.67 11.59 11.77
N MET A 5 2.34 10.44 11.85
CA MET A 5 3.60 10.17 11.18
C MET A 5 3.41 9.03 10.18
N CYS A 6 4.28 8.96 9.17
CA CYS A 6 4.35 7.81 8.27
C CYS A 6 4.98 6.63 9.05
N LYS A 7 4.21 5.55 9.23
CA LYS A 7 4.68 4.31 9.87
C LYS A 7 5.69 3.60 8.97
N SER A 8 5.30 3.37 7.71
CA SER A 8 6.11 2.65 6.73
C SER A 8 5.76 3.06 5.30
N LYS A 9 6.59 2.65 4.33
CA LYS A 9 6.36 2.89 2.89
C LYS A 9 6.98 1.79 2.03
N ILE A 10 6.34 1.51 0.90
CA ILE A 10 6.95 0.78 -0.23
C ILE A 10 7.36 1.84 -1.26
N HIS A 11 8.65 1.98 -1.51
CA HIS A 11 9.16 3.05 -2.37
C HIS A 11 9.30 2.58 -3.83
N ARG A 12 8.68 3.30 -4.77
CA ARG A 12 8.76 3.06 -6.23
C ARG A 12 8.32 1.66 -6.66
N ALA A 13 7.26 1.13 -6.05
CA ALA A 13 6.60 -0.07 -6.53
C ALA A 13 6.06 0.14 -7.96
N THR A 14 6.04 -0.94 -8.75
CA THR A 14 5.42 -0.96 -10.08
C THR A 14 4.02 -1.54 -9.96
N VAL A 15 3.03 -0.88 -10.56
CA VAL A 15 1.67 -1.41 -10.69
C VAL A 15 1.72 -2.60 -11.64
N THR A 16 1.37 -3.78 -11.14
CA THR A 16 1.40 -5.03 -11.92
C THR A 16 0.07 -5.34 -12.61
N ASP A 17 -1.05 -4.88 -12.04
CA ASP A 17 -2.39 -5.08 -12.59
C ASP A 17 -3.34 -3.93 -12.15
N ALA A 18 -4.38 -3.68 -12.95
CA ALA A 18 -5.42 -2.71 -12.67
C ALA A 18 -6.75 -3.15 -13.31
N ASN A 19 -7.73 -3.51 -12.47
CA ASN A 19 -9.03 -4.01 -12.91
C ASN A 19 -10.17 -3.17 -12.30
N LEU A 20 -10.96 -2.53 -13.15
CA LEU A 20 -12.10 -1.70 -12.74
C LEU A 20 -13.24 -2.51 -12.08
N ALA A 21 -13.39 -3.79 -12.46
CA ALA A 21 -14.42 -4.67 -11.92
C ALA A 21 -13.96 -5.46 -10.69
N TYR A 22 -12.71 -5.28 -10.25
CA TYR A 22 -12.21 -5.90 -9.02
C TYR A 22 -12.81 -5.19 -7.80
N GLU A 23 -13.52 -5.95 -6.98
CA GLU A 23 -14.05 -5.45 -5.71
C GLU A 23 -12.99 -5.56 -4.61
N GLY A 24 -12.38 -4.43 -4.27
CA GLY A 24 -11.35 -4.35 -3.24
C GLY A 24 -10.64 -3.00 -3.23
N SER A 25 -9.64 -2.86 -2.35
CA SER A 25 -8.73 -1.73 -2.38
C SER A 25 -7.55 -2.04 -3.31
N ILE A 26 -6.41 -2.45 -2.75
CA ILE A 26 -5.24 -2.90 -3.50
C ILE A 26 -4.77 -4.24 -2.94
N THR A 27 -4.18 -5.05 -3.80
CA THR A 27 -3.50 -6.29 -3.40
C THR A 27 -2.00 -6.01 -3.37
N LEU A 28 -1.32 -6.49 -2.33
CA LEU A 28 0.12 -6.37 -2.16
C LEU A 28 0.74 -7.76 -2.00
N ASP A 29 1.98 -7.91 -2.48
CA ASP A 29 2.77 -9.11 -2.23
C ASP A 29 2.99 -9.28 -0.72
N PRO A 30 2.70 -10.46 -0.12
CA PRO A 30 2.93 -10.72 1.30
C PRO A 30 4.36 -10.40 1.77
N VAL A 31 5.37 -10.60 0.91
CA VAL A 31 6.77 -10.30 1.24
C VAL A 31 6.99 -8.79 1.38
N LEU A 32 6.35 -7.97 0.54
CA LEU A 32 6.41 -6.51 0.65
C LEU A 32 5.64 -6.02 1.87
N MET A 33 4.51 -6.65 2.20
CA MET A 33 3.73 -6.33 3.40
C MET A 33 4.53 -6.61 4.68
N GLU A 34 5.18 -7.77 4.77
CA GLU A 34 6.06 -8.13 5.89
C GLU A 34 7.25 -7.15 5.99
N ALA A 35 7.94 -6.90 4.88
CA ALA A 35 9.09 -6.00 4.86
C ALA A 35 8.74 -4.54 5.23
N ALA A 36 7.53 -4.09 4.89
CA ALA A 36 7.03 -2.77 5.22
C ALA A 36 6.19 -2.71 6.51
N ASP A 37 6.04 -3.82 7.25
CA ASP A 37 5.16 -3.89 8.43
C ASP A 37 3.75 -3.32 8.13
N ILE A 38 3.10 -3.83 7.08
CA ILE A 38 1.73 -3.46 6.69
C ILE A 38 0.82 -4.66 6.94
N LEU A 39 -0.27 -4.45 7.67
CA LEU A 39 -1.27 -5.49 7.93
C LEU A 39 -2.40 -5.46 6.90
N GLU A 40 -3.08 -6.60 6.76
CA GLU A 40 -4.32 -6.67 6.00
C GLU A 40 -5.34 -5.67 6.56
N TYR A 41 -6.05 -4.98 5.66
CA TYR A 41 -7.02 -3.91 5.99
C TYR A 41 -6.42 -2.66 6.68
N GLU A 42 -5.09 -2.53 6.74
CA GLU A 42 -4.45 -1.31 7.24
C GLU A 42 -4.69 -0.12 6.27
N LYS A 43 -4.92 1.07 6.83
CA LYS A 43 -5.10 2.28 6.03
C LYS A 43 -3.79 2.64 5.34
N VAL A 44 -3.82 2.65 4.01
CA VAL A 44 -2.67 3.02 3.16
C VAL A 44 -2.94 4.30 2.38
N HIS A 45 -1.86 4.95 1.93
CA HIS A 45 -1.90 6.02 0.93
C HIS A 45 -1.18 5.55 -0.33
N VAL A 46 -1.85 5.67 -1.48
CA VAL A 46 -1.30 5.35 -2.80
C VAL A 46 -1.02 6.65 -3.54
N VAL A 47 0.22 6.89 -3.93
CA VAL A 47 0.65 8.10 -4.65
C VAL A 47 1.25 7.67 -5.98
N ASN A 48 0.65 8.10 -7.09
CA ASN A 48 1.19 7.87 -8.43
C ASN A 48 2.25 8.93 -8.75
N ILE A 49 3.37 8.50 -9.35
CA ILE A 49 4.50 9.35 -9.73
C ILE A 49 4.68 9.48 -11.25
N ALA A 50 3.82 8.84 -12.04
CA ALA A 50 3.80 8.92 -13.49
C ALA A 50 3.19 10.24 -13.99
#